data_AF-A0AAU5ZFH7-F1
#
_entry.id   AF-A0AAU5ZFH7-F1
#
_cell.length_a   1.000
_cell.length_b   1.000
_cell.length_c   1.000
_cell.angle_alpha   90.00
_cell.angle_beta   90.00
_cell.angle_gamma   90.00
#
_symmetry.space_group_name_H-M   'P 1'
#
loop_
_entity.id
_entity.type
_entity.pdbx_description
1 polymer ?
#
loop_
_entity_poly.entity_id
_entity_poly.type
_entity_poly.pdbx_seq_one_letter_code
_entity_poly.pdbx_strand_id
1 'polypeptide(L)'
;MFLLLSDVEAGRAEFLIVERTSEPSGQTYAQGLRLGDGRYVVERRDGAPDRHYKTVALDMRDAHVLLTGWAFELAGWDRGHACSRLD
;
A
#
# COMPACT_ATOMS: atom_id res chain seq x y z
N MET A 1 1.10 -6.23 16.75
CA MET A 1 2.27 -5.36 16.55
C MET A 1 2.41 -5.14 15.04
N PHE A 2 2.30 -3.90 14.56
CA PHE A 2 2.32 -3.57 13.12
C PHE A 2 3.64 -2.89 12.74
N LEU A 3 4.77 -3.59 12.96
CA LEU A 3 6.11 -2.99 12.86
C LEU A 3 6.37 -2.31 11.51
N LEU A 4 5.81 -2.86 10.43
CA LEU A 4 6.00 -2.36 9.07
C LEU A 4 5.78 -0.85 8.96
N LEU A 5 4.69 -0.32 9.52
CA LEU A 5 4.33 1.09 9.40
C LEU A 5 4.72 1.94 10.61
N SER A 6 5.51 1.40 11.54
CA SER A 6 5.78 2.07 12.83
C SER A 6 6.54 3.39 12.70
N ASP A 7 7.45 3.52 11.73
CA ASP A 7 8.14 4.78 11.45
C ASP A 7 7.22 5.80 10.77
N VAL A 8 6.31 5.33 9.91
CA VAL A 8 5.30 6.19 9.27
C VAL A 8 4.30 6.70 10.31
N GLU A 9 3.82 5.81 11.19
CA GLU A 9 2.89 6.18 12.26
C GLU A 9 3.50 7.17 13.25
N ALA A 10 4.80 7.04 13.52
CA ALA A 10 5.53 7.95 14.39
C ALA A 10 5.99 9.25 13.70
N GLY A 11 5.69 9.45 12.41
CA GLY A 11 6.14 10.61 11.63
C GLY A 11 7.64 10.67 11.39
N ARG A 12 8.35 9.53 11.51
CA ARG A 12 9.79 9.40 11.21
C ARG A 12 10.06 9.06 9.75
N ALA A 13 9.04 8.63 9.01
CA ALA A 13 9.07 8.42 7.58
C ALA A 13 7.76 8.94 6.96
N GLU A 14 7.83 9.49 5.76
CA GLU A 14 6.62 9.96 5.06
C GLU A 14 5.86 8.79 4.43
N PHE A 15 6.59 7.84 3.85
CA PHE A 15 6.01 6.71 3.14
C PHE A 15 6.79 5.42 3.40
N LEU A 16 6.13 4.29 3.13
CA LEU A 16 6.74 2.98 3.02
C LEU A 16 6.42 2.40 1.64
N ILE A 17 7.43 1.82 0.98
CA ILE A 17 7.27 1.14 -0.32
C ILE A 17 7.69 -0.32 -0.17
N VAL A 18 6.88 -1.22 -0.73
CA VAL A 18 7.19 -2.64 -0.90
C VAL A 18 7.22 -2.92 -2.40
N GLU A 19 8.36 -3.41 -2.90
CA GLU A 19 8.58 -3.69 -4.32
C GLU A 19 8.78 -5.19 -4.56
N ARG A 20 8.29 -5.69 -5.71
CA ARG A 20 8.63 -7.03 -6.19
C ARG A 20 9.85 -6.96 -7.09
N THR A 21 11.01 -7.26 -6.53
CA THR A 21 12.29 -7.21 -7.24
C THR A 21 12.46 -8.31 -8.31
N SER A 22 11.61 -9.33 -8.30
CA SER A 22 11.59 -10.38 -9.33
C SER A 22 10.88 -9.96 -10.61
N GLU A 23 10.10 -8.87 -10.59
CA GLU A 23 9.36 -8.38 -11.74
C GLU A 23 10.23 -7.44 -12.61
N PRO A 24 10.53 -7.78 -13.87
CA PRO A 24 11.48 -7.03 -14.70
C PRO A 24 11.05 -5.61 -15.06
N SER A 25 9.76 -5.30 -14.91
CA SER A 25 9.20 -4.00 -15.27
C SER A 25 9.71 -2.87 -14.39
N GLY A 26 10.09 -3.16 -13.13
CA GLY A 26 10.32 -2.14 -12.11
C GLY A 26 9.07 -1.30 -11.82
N GLN A 27 7.88 -1.78 -12.21
CA GLN A 27 6.59 -1.11 -12.06
C GLN A 27 5.64 -1.91 -11.16
N THR A 28 6.16 -2.80 -10.32
CA THR A 28 5.36 -3.63 -9.42
C THR A 28 5.69 -3.31 -7.97
N TYR A 29 4.91 -2.40 -7.39
CA TYR A 29 5.07 -1.94 -6.02
C TYR A 29 3.72 -1.71 -5.33
N ALA A 30 3.72 -1.69 -4.01
CA ALA A 30 2.69 -1.08 -3.19
C ALA A 30 3.32 -0.09 -2.20
N GLN A 31 2.64 1.03 -1.95
CA GLN A 31 3.11 2.05 -1.01
C GLN A 31 2.02 2.45 -0.03
N GLY A 32 2.43 2.84 1.17
CA GLY A 32 1.58 3.40 2.21
C GLY A 32 2.05 4.80 2.63
N LEU A 33 1.12 5.74 2.68
CA LEU A 33 1.32 7.12 3.12
C LEU A 33 0.28 7.45 4.20
N ARG A 34 0.73 8.03 5.33
CA ARG A 34 -0.20 8.48 6.38
C ARG A 34 -0.70 9.89 6.09
N LEU A 35 -2.00 10.08 6.24
CA LEU A 35 -2.67 11.38 6.13
C LEU A 35 -2.67 12.10 7.48
N GLY A 36 -2.85 13.42 7.46
CA GLY A 36 -2.89 14.25 8.68
C GLY A 36 -4.03 13.90 9.65
N ASP A 37 -5.05 13.19 9.17
CA ASP A 37 -6.19 12.73 9.98
C ASP A 37 -6.03 11.28 10.50
N GLY A 38 -4.85 10.67 10.32
CA GLY A 38 -4.53 9.32 10.80
C GLY A 38 -4.97 8.18 9.87
N ARG A 39 -5.69 8.48 8.78
CA ARG A 39 -5.95 7.51 7.71
C ARG A 39 -4.70 7.27 6.88
N TYR A 40 -4.77 6.29 6.02
CA TYR A 40 -3.68 5.96 5.10
C TYR A 40 -4.17 5.93 3.66
N VAL A 41 -3.33 6.43 2.75
CA VAL A 41 -3.45 6.13 1.33
C VAL A 41 -2.56 4.93 1.06
N VAL A 42 -3.14 3.89 0.45
CA VAL A 42 -2.39 2.75 -0.08
C VAL A 42 -2.49 2.80 -1.60
N GLU A 43 -1.35 2.86 -2.26
CA GLU A 43 -1.29 2.79 -3.72
C GLU A 43 -0.54 1.55 -4.17
N ARG A 44 -0.84 1.07 -5.38
CA ARG A 44 -0.09 -0.01 -6.01
C ARG A 44 0.05 0.21 -7.51
N ARG A 45 1.15 -0.31 -8.07
CA ARG A 45 1.31 -0.54 -9.50
C ARG A 45 1.43 -2.02 -9.80
N ASP A 46 0.84 -2.41 -10.91
CA ASP A 46 0.74 -3.81 -11.34
C ASP A 46 1.44 -4.03 -12.69
N GLY A 47 2.75 -3.81 -12.70
CA GLY A 47 3.64 -4.09 -13.84
C GLY A 47 3.61 -3.05 -14.95
N ALA A 48 2.80 -2.00 -14.85
CA ALA A 48 2.76 -0.90 -15.82
C ALA A 48 2.30 0.43 -15.21
N PRO A 49 2.68 1.59 -15.78
CA PRO A 49 2.26 2.91 -15.28
C PRO A 49 0.75 3.15 -15.31
N ASP A 50 0.04 2.62 -16.32
CA ASP A 50 -1.41 2.73 -16.50
C ASP A 50 -2.22 1.79 -15.59
N ARG A 51 -1.52 0.92 -14.85
CA ARG A 51 -2.06 0.00 -13.85
C ARG A 51 -1.75 0.48 -12.45
N HIS A 52 -1.98 1.77 -12.20
CA HIS A 52 -1.81 2.43 -10.91
C HIS A 52 -3.17 2.53 -10.22
N TYR A 53 -3.25 2.04 -8.99
CA TYR A 53 -4.48 2.02 -8.19
C TYR A 53 -4.21 2.65 -6.83
N LYS A 54 -5.24 3.29 -6.26
CA LYS A 54 -5.24 3.77 -4.88
C LYS A 54 -6.48 3.34 -4.12
N THR A 55 -6.33 3.18 -2.82
CA THR A 55 -7.43 3.08 -1.87
C THR A 55 -7.09 3.84 -0.58
N VAL A 56 -8.11 4.10 0.23
CA VAL A 56 -7.96 4.73 1.55
C VAL A 56 -8.21 3.66 2.60
N ALA A 57 -7.21 3.43 3.43
CA ALA A 57 -7.30 2.58 4.61
C ALA A 57 -7.67 3.43 5.83
N LEU A 58 -8.48 2.87 6.72
CA LEU A 58 -9.06 3.62 7.84
C LEU A 58 -8.04 3.98 8.92
N ASP A 59 -7.02 3.14 9.10
CA ASP A 59 -5.98 3.31 10.11
C ASP A 59 -4.70 2.53 9.72
N MET A 60 -3.69 2.57 10.60
CA MET A 60 -2.42 1.85 10.41
C MET A 60 -2.60 0.33 10.31
N ARG A 61 -3.57 -0.25 11.02
CA ARG A 61 -3.82 -1.70 10.99
C ARG A 61 -4.37 -2.11 9.63
N ASP A 62 -5.31 -1.34 9.13
CA ASP A 62 -5.95 -1.56 7.83
C ASP A 62 -4.93 -1.42 6.69
N ALA A 63 -4.11 -0.36 6.73
CA ALA A 63 -3.01 -0.17 5.79
C ALA A 63 -1.98 -1.32 5.84
N HIS A 64 -1.66 -1.82 7.04
CA HIS A 64 -0.77 -2.97 7.20
C HIS A 64 -1.34 -4.23 6.56
N VAL A 65 -2.64 -4.50 6.72
CA VAL A 65 -3.32 -5.65 6.12
C VAL A 65 -3.28 -5.57 4.59
N LEU A 66 -3.55 -4.40 4.01
CA LEU A 66 -3.47 -4.20 2.56
C LEU A 66 -2.06 -4.45 2.01
N LEU A 67 -1.05 -3.82 2.62
CA LEU A 67 0.35 -3.91 2.16
C LEU A 67 0.89 -5.34 2.30
N THR A 68 0.65 -5.99 3.43
CA THR A 68 1.11 -7.37 3.65
C THR A 68 0.32 -8.37 2.82
N GLY A 69 -0.99 -8.19 2.68
CA GLY A 69 -1.82 -9.02 1.81
C GLY A 69 -1.41 -8.95 0.34
N TRP A 70 -1.08 -7.76 -0.16
CA TRP A 70 -0.49 -7.58 -1.49
C TRP A 70 0.89 -8.24 -1.62
N ALA A 71 1.76 -8.05 -0.62
CA ALA A 71 3.13 -8.57 -0.63
C ALA A 71 3.16 -10.10 -0.62
N PHE A 72 2.25 -10.74 0.10
CA PHE A 72 2.14 -12.19 0.22
C PHE A 72 1.13 -12.84 -0.73
N GLU A 73 0.56 -12.08 -1.67
CA GLU A 73 -0.39 -12.61 -2.66
C GLU A 73 -1.63 -13.28 -2.06
N LEU A 74 -2.13 -12.77 -0.94
CA LEU A 74 -3.25 -13.38 -0.23
C LEU A 74 -4.55 -13.21 -1.04
N ALA A 75 -5.31 -14.30 -1.21
CA ALA A 75 -6.52 -14.26 -2.01
C ALA A 75 -7.56 -13.24 -1.48
N GLY A 76 -7.92 -12.26 -2.31
CA GLY A 76 -8.89 -11.21 -1.98
C GLY A 76 -8.44 -10.31 -0.83
N TRP A 77 -7.15 -10.03 -0.75
CA TRP A 77 -6.53 -9.10 0.20
C TRP A 77 -7.12 -7.68 0.16
N ASP A 78 -7.70 -7.28 -0.97
CA ASP A 78 -8.31 -5.98 -1.22
C ASP A 78 -9.83 -5.95 -0.97
N ARG A 79 -10.43 -7.06 -0.52
CA ARG A 79 -11.87 -7.10 -0.25
C ARG A 79 -12.27 -6.06 0.80
N GLY A 80 -13.38 -5.37 0.53
CA GLY A 80 -13.89 -4.30 1.38
C GLY A 80 -13.28 -2.92 1.11
N HIS A 81 -12.30 -2.82 0.21
CA HIS A 81 -11.64 -1.57 -0.12
C HIS A 81 -12.04 -1.08 -1.51
N ALA A 82 -12.57 0.14 -1.59
CA ALA A 82 -12.83 0.79 -2.86
C ALA A 82 -11.50 1.22 -3.48
N CYS A 83 -11.02 0.46 -4.47
CA CYS A 83 -9.88 0.85 -5.29
C CYS A 83 -10.32 1.75 -6.45
N SER A 84 -9.65 2.87 -6.61
CA SER A 84 -9.78 3.74 -7.79
C SER A 84 -8.51 3.67 -8.61
N ARG A 85 -8.64 3.67 -9.95
CA ARG A 85 -7.49 3.77 -10.85
C ARG A 85 -7.01 5.22 -10.87
N LEU A 86 -5.69 5.39 -10.87
CA LEU A 86 -5.01 6.66 -11.06
C LEU A 86 -4.53 6.73 -12.51
N ASP A 87 -5.03 7.73 -13.23
CA ASP A 87 -4.69 8.11 -14.60
C ASP A 87 -3.49 9.08 -14.66
#